data_AF-A0A1Q7M9Z6-F1
#
_entry.id   AF-A0A1Q7M9Z6-F1
#
_cell.length_a   1.000
_cell.length_b   1.000
_cell.length_c   1.000
_cell.angle_alpha   90.00
_cell.angle_beta   90.00
_cell.angle_gamma   90.00
#
_symmetry.space_group_name_H-M   'P 1'
#
loop_
_entity.id
_entity.type
_entity.pdbx_description
1 polymer ?
#
loop_
_entity_poly.entity_id
_entity_poly.type
_entity_poly.pdbx_seq_one_letter_code
_entity_poly.pdbx_strand_id
1 'polypeptide(L)'
;MVPVLSIVLLASLMPHVPVAMASPQGVSSVFLSPGVWSVAPGGSFTVNVMANLATGQNMSAIDVKINYTNPAQAIVRVDGLSYSGNIFENDPGKFLSQECAAPLYNYQCPQATDFQFGWLHFSEIGSRPVTGPMVAFLFSIHFQVDGKGTSWIRINNALLADPGSGPFPTPQAVPVTTQDGVFSNTGITSFFNYVPLYTPTVVAGYDNRFNATASLSLNATYSEIHINSYVWSFGDGATNSTPNPITNHIFGSSGQYNVNLTVIDANGNRGSSRLLVAVGQALGALLLTVVDLHSTVYAGVKVQIFNLTVLTPFANQTTDATGTVSFQNLLPGTYRLTFSGPYVTGSSTTESVIAGWTTQDTVGLRIDTPQPGGPTPWYGDVAFLASFAAALGLFGLGMFFRWRRDQKESVRRNSAPKKVGRRFVGP
;
A
#
# COMPACT_ATOMS: atom_id res chain seq x y z
N MET A 1 66.52 1.52 33.98
CA MET A 1 65.73 0.63 33.12
C MET A 1 64.27 0.70 33.53
N VAL A 2 63.46 1.50 32.83
CA VAL A 2 61.99 1.31 32.65
C VAL A 2 61.66 2.05 31.35
N PRO A 3 61.08 1.41 30.32
CA PRO A 3 60.80 2.08 29.04
C PRO A 3 59.45 2.83 29.11
N VAL A 4 59.42 4.01 28.49
CA VAL A 4 58.19 4.76 28.23
C VAL A 4 57.52 4.11 27.03
N LEU A 5 56.40 3.42 27.26
CA LEU A 5 55.56 2.83 26.22
C LEU A 5 54.56 3.90 25.73
N SER A 6 54.84 4.49 24.58
CA SER A 6 53.89 5.36 23.87
C SER A 6 52.71 4.52 23.39
N ILE A 7 51.54 4.71 24.00
CA ILE A 7 50.27 4.13 23.53
C ILE A 7 49.81 4.98 22.34
N VAL A 8 50.06 4.48 21.14
CA VAL A 8 49.41 4.95 19.92
C VAL A 8 47.99 4.43 19.93
N LEU A 9 47.02 5.30 20.20
CA LEU A 9 45.61 5.00 20.06
C LEU A 9 45.28 4.96 18.54
N LEU A 10 45.29 3.77 17.93
CA LEU A 10 44.67 3.57 16.62
C LEU A 10 43.17 3.76 16.77
N ALA A 11 42.67 4.94 16.41
CA ALA A 11 41.25 5.12 16.11
C ALA A 11 40.96 4.38 14.80
N SER A 12 40.27 3.24 14.89
CA SER A 12 39.71 2.57 13.74
C SER A 12 38.66 3.48 13.09
N LEU A 13 38.94 3.92 11.86
CA LEU A 13 37.95 4.51 10.96
C LEU A 13 36.96 3.41 10.57
N MET A 14 35.93 3.21 11.39
CA MET A 14 34.74 2.52 10.92
C MET A 14 34.00 3.45 9.95
N PRO A 15 33.58 2.99 8.76
CA PRO A 15 32.71 3.78 7.90
C PRO A 15 31.43 4.10 8.67
N HIS A 16 31.09 5.39 8.70
CA HIS A 16 29.90 5.90 9.36
C HIS A 16 28.65 5.24 8.77
N VAL A 17 28.11 4.22 9.46
CA VAL A 17 26.73 3.80 9.27
C VAL A 17 25.87 4.95 9.80
N PRO A 18 25.02 5.59 8.97
CA PRO A 18 24.14 6.62 9.47
C PRO A 18 23.16 5.99 10.47
N VAL A 19 23.31 6.35 11.74
CA VAL A 19 22.35 5.98 12.78
C VAL A 19 21.06 6.74 12.49
N ALA A 20 20.04 6.02 12.00
CA ALA A 20 18.69 6.53 11.97
C ALA A 20 18.16 6.55 13.41
N MET A 21 17.93 7.76 13.95
CA MET A 21 17.15 7.89 15.17
C MET A 21 15.71 7.48 14.87
N ALA A 22 15.18 6.55 15.65
CA ALA A 22 13.79 6.12 15.56
C ALA A 22 12.84 7.25 15.97
N SER A 23 12.04 7.72 15.03
CA SER A 23 10.74 8.37 15.26
C SER A 23 9.70 7.27 15.52
N PRO A 24 8.62 7.50 16.31
CA PRO A 24 7.59 6.49 16.60
C PRO A 24 6.90 5.91 15.36
N GLN A 25 7.03 6.57 14.20
CA GLN A 25 6.73 6.00 12.89
C GLN A 25 7.91 6.26 11.95
N GLY A 26 8.95 5.42 12.07
CA GLY A 26 9.97 5.33 11.04
C GLY A 26 9.34 4.87 9.74
N VAL A 27 9.83 5.38 8.61
CA VAL A 27 9.42 4.93 7.28
C VAL A 27 10.38 3.83 6.86
N SER A 28 9.86 2.70 6.37
CA SER A 28 10.73 1.66 5.82
C SER A 28 11.45 2.16 4.58
N SER A 29 12.62 1.59 4.32
CA SER A 29 13.40 1.98 3.15
C SER A 29 14.08 0.80 2.49
N VAL A 30 14.11 0.81 1.17
CA VAL A 30 15.02 -0.04 0.37
C VAL A 30 16.16 0.84 -0.12
N PHE A 31 17.39 0.43 0.14
CA PHE A 31 18.56 1.27 -0.12
C PHE A 31 19.75 0.46 -0.61
N LEU A 32 20.62 1.13 -1.36
CA LEU A 32 21.88 0.55 -1.81
C LEU A 32 22.99 0.80 -0.79
N SER A 33 23.81 -0.22 -0.53
CA SER A 33 24.91 -0.16 0.44
C SER A 33 26.21 -0.76 -0.13
N PRO A 34 27.36 -0.07 -0.01
CA PRO A 34 27.47 1.35 0.37
C PRO A 34 26.72 2.25 -0.62
N GLY A 35 26.50 3.54 -0.33
CA GLY A 35 25.78 4.42 -1.28
C GLY A 35 26.63 4.94 -2.45
N VAL A 36 27.92 4.59 -2.48
CA VAL A 36 28.92 5.15 -3.38
C VAL A 36 30.01 4.13 -3.69
N TRP A 37 30.46 4.10 -4.94
CA TRP A 37 31.55 3.25 -5.40
C TRP A 37 32.52 3.99 -6.31
N SER A 38 33.81 3.74 -6.13
CA SER A 38 34.87 4.25 -6.97
C SER A 38 35.91 3.16 -7.18
N VAL A 39 35.92 2.59 -8.39
CA VAL A 39 36.86 1.54 -8.78
C VAL A 39 37.43 1.88 -10.17
N ALA A 40 38.73 1.65 -10.34
CA ALA A 40 39.40 1.89 -11.62
C ALA A 40 38.88 0.92 -12.71
N PRO A 41 38.96 1.29 -14.01
CA PRO A 41 38.60 0.40 -15.11
C PRO A 41 39.33 -0.95 -15.02
N GLY A 42 38.61 -2.03 -15.30
CA GLY A 42 39.08 -3.42 -15.17
C GLY A 42 38.91 -4.02 -13.77
N GLY A 43 38.49 -3.23 -12.78
CA GLY A 43 38.08 -3.74 -11.47
C GLY A 43 36.60 -4.12 -11.41
N SER A 44 36.17 -4.58 -10.24
CA SER A 44 34.77 -4.88 -9.95
C SER A 44 34.35 -4.35 -8.58
N PHE A 45 33.04 -4.24 -8.36
CA PHE A 45 32.47 -3.87 -7.07
C PHE A 45 31.12 -4.56 -6.87
N THR A 46 30.71 -4.64 -5.60
CA THR A 46 29.42 -5.22 -5.21
C THR A 46 28.52 -4.13 -4.64
N VAL A 47 27.26 -4.15 -5.10
CA VAL A 47 26.17 -3.33 -4.58
C VAL A 47 25.26 -4.23 -3.76
N ASN A 48 25.11 -3.96 -2.46
CA ASN A 48 24.14 -4.66 -1.64
C ASN A 48 22.83 -3.89 -1.65
N VAL A 49 21.73 -4.57 -1.95
CA VAL A 49 20.38 -4.05 -1.79
C VAL A 49 19.90 -4.46 -0.41
N MET A 50 19.55 -3.46 0.39
CA MET A 50 19.21 -3.61 1.80
C MET A 50 17.77 -3.13 2.03
N ALA A 51 17.10 -3.72 3.02
CA ALA A 51 15.87 -3.18 3.58
C ALA A 51 16.11 -2.71 5.01
N ASN A 52 15.53 -1.58 5.39
CA ASN A 52 15.35 -1.16 6.77
C ASN A 52 13.85 -1.16 7.05
N LEU A 53 13.37 -2.17 7.76
CA LEU A 53 11.98 -2.31 8.14
C LEU A 53 11.71 -1.50 9.42
N ALA A 54 10.70 -0.65 9.36
CA ALA A 54 10.20 0.07 10.51
C ALA A 54 9.47 -0.85 11.50
N THR A 55 9.39 -0.42 12.76
CA THR A 55 8.70 -1.13 13.83
C THR A 55 7.27 -1.48 13.44
N GLY A 56 6.90 -2.76 13.58
CA GLY A 56 5.53 -3.24 13.35
C GLY A 56 5.16 -3.47 11.89
N GLN A 57 6.08 -3.24 10.95
CA GLN A 57 5.88 -3.63 9.54
C GLN A 57 6.34 -5.06 9.30
N ASN A 58 5.53 -5.83 8.58
CA ASN A 58 5.87 -7.19 8.16
C ASN A 58 6.10 -7.25 6.65
N MET A 59 6.98 -8.14 6.21
CA MET A 59 7.14 -8.44 4.78
C MET A 59 7.35 -9.93 4.55
N SER A 60 6.82 -10.45 3.45
CA SER A 60 7.07 -11.81 2.95
C SER A 60 7.43 -11.87 1.48
N ALA A 61 7.39 -10.75 0.75
CA ALA A 61 7.82 -10.70 -0.64
C ALA A 61 8.50 -9.38 -0.96
N ILE A 62 9.39 -9.42 -1.95
CA ILE A 62 10.11 -8.28 -2.51
C ILE A 62 10.04 -8.31 -4.04
N ASP A 63 9.93 -7.12 -4.63
CA ASP A 63 10.05 -6.88 -6.07
C ASP A 63 10.80 -5.55 -6.23
N VAL A 64 12.02 -5.63 -6.77
CA VAL A 64 12.95 -4.49 -6.89
C VAL A 64 13.43 -4.38 -8.33
N LYS A 65 13.20 -3.22 -8.93
CA LYS A 65 13.69 -2.87 -10.28
C LYS A 65 14.69 -1.73 -10.19
N ILE A 66 15.89 -1.98 -10.71
CA ILE A 66 17.04 -1.07 -10.68
C ILE A 66 17.42 -0.67 -12.10
N ASN A 67 17.75 0.61 -12.28
CA ASN A 67 18.32 1.18 -13.49
C ASN A 67 19.74 1.67 -13.20
N TYR A 68 20.69 1.17 -13.97
CA TYR A 68 22.09 1.58 -13.96
C TYR A 68 22.58 1.99 -15.36
N THR A 69 21.66 2.26 -16.30
CA THR A 69 22.00 2.61 -17.68
C THR A 69 22.55 4.03 -17.79
N ASN A 70 23.83 4.15 -18.12
CA ASN A 70 24.40 5.37 -18.71
C ASN A 70 24.36 5.23 -20.25
N PRO A 71 23.42 5.87 -20.96
CA PRO A 71 22.92 5.44 -22.28
C PRO A 71 23.87 5.62 -23.48
N ALA A 72 25.17 5.87 -23.27
CA ALA A 72 26.12 6.07 -24.37
C ALA A 72 27.36 5.16 -24.33
N GLN A 73 27.84 4.76 -23.15
CA GLN A 73 29.04 3.91 -22.98
C GLN A 73 28.87 3.13 -21.67
N ALA A 74 28.94 1.79 -21.71
CA ALA A 74 28.89 0.97 -20.51
C ALA A 74 30.10 1.31 -19.62
N ILE A 75 29.90 2.10 -18.57
CA ILE A 75 30.94 2.39 -17.55
C ILE A 75 30.98 1.23 -16.57
N VAL A 76 29.81 0.67 -16.25
CA VAL A 76 29.64 -0.51 -15.42
C VAL A 76 28.68 -1.48 -16.09
N ARG A 77 28.91 -2.78 -15.94
CA ARG A 77 28.00 -3.85 -16.37
C ARG A 77 27.72 -4.79 -15.21
N VAL A 78 26.52 -5.36 -15.16
CA VAL A 78 26.21 -6.44 -14.23
C VAL A 78 26.74 -7.76 -14.80
N ASP A 79 27.43 -8.54 -13.97
CA ASP A 79 27.96 -9.87 -14.31
C ASP A 79 27.68 -10.94 -13.24
N GLY A 80 26.98 -10.59 -12.15
CA GLY A 80 26.48 -11.59 -11.20
C GLY A 80 25.41 -11.06 -10.24
N LEU A 81 24.59 -11.97 -9.73
CA LEU A 81 23.66 -11.75 -8.62
C LEU A 81 23.91 -12.80 -7.54
N SER A 82 23.79 -12.40 -6.28
CA SER A 82 23.84 -13.33 -5.14
C SER A 82 22.89 -12.88 -4.05
N TYR A 83 22.07 -13.82 -3.57
CA TYR A 83 21.07 -13.63 -2.52
C TYR A 83 21.25 -14.67 -1.41
N SER A 84 22.44 -15.29 -1.33
CA SER A 84 22.83 -16.04 -0.14
C SER A 84 23.11 -15.07 1.01
N GLY A 85 22.66 -15.40 2.21
CA GLY A 85 22.59 -14.55 3.39
C GLY A 85 21.32 -13.72 3.51
N ASN A 86 20.34 -13.85 2.59
CA ASN A 86 19.23 -12.91 2.54
C ASN A 86 18.20 -13.07 3.67
N ILE A 87 17.30 -12.10 3.74
CA ILE A 87 16.23 -12.01 4.73
C ILE A 87 15.30 -13.24 4.78
N PHE A 88 15.26 -14.07 3.72
CA PHE A 88 14.37 -15.23 3.60
C PHE A 88 15.09 -16.59 3.70
N GLU A 89 16.42 -16.62 3.84
CA GLU A 89 17.29 -17.78 3.61
C GLU A 89 17.10 -18.99 4.56
N ASN A 90 16.13 -18.96 5.47
CA ASN A 90 15.77 -20.11 6.32
C ASN A 90 14.75 -21.08 5.69
N ASP A 91 14.45 -20.98 4.39
CA ASP A 91 13.58 -21.94 3.69
C ASP A 91 14.28 -22.65 2.51
N PRO A 92 15.06 -23.72 2.76
CA PRO A 92 15.82 -24.46 1.75
C PRO A 92 14.98 -25.29 0.76
N GLY A 93 13.70 -24.95 0.53
CA GLY A 93 12.86 -25.66 -0.43
C GLY A 93 11.69 -24.89 -1.06
N LYS A 94 11.46 -23.61 -0.75
CA LYS A 94 10.24 -22.89 -1.21
C LYS A 94 10.38 -21.36 -1.37
N PHE A 95 11.49 -20.84 -1.88
CA PHE A 95 11.48 -19.48 -2.43
C PHE A 95 11.46 -19.53 -3.95
N LEU A 96 10.58 -18.72 -4.54
CA LEU A 96 10.57 -18.45 -5.97
C LEU A 96 11.26 -17.11 -6.16
N SER A 97 12.51 -17.14 -6.64
CA SER A 97 13.21 -15.93 -7.10
C SER A 97 13.07 -15.80 -8.62
N GLN A 98 12.97 -14.55 -9.09
CA GLN A 98 13.01 -14.23 -10.51
C GLN A 98 14.08 -13.16 -10.74
N GLU A 99 14.98 -13.44 -11.68
CA GLU A 99 16.13 -12.61 -11.99
C GLU A 99 16.12 -12.21 -13.44
N CYS A 100 16.20 -10.90 -13.67
CA CYS A 100 16.18 -10.29 -14.97
C CYS A 100 17.30 -9.27 -15.09
N ALA A 101 18.41 -9.71 -15.68
CA ALA A 101 19.56 -8.86 -15.96
C ALA A 101 20.19 -9.32 -17.28
N ALA A 102 20.14 -8.48 -18.32
CA ALA A 102 20.90 -8.73 -19.54
C ALA A 102 22.40 -8.44 -19.28
N PRO A 103 23.33 -9.33 -19.65
CA PRO A 103 23.17 -10.54 -20.48
C PRO A 103 23.05 -11.88 -19.72
N LEU A 104 22.98 -11.87 -18.38
CA LEU A 104 23.11 -13.07 -17.55
C LEU A 104 21.98 -14.09 -17.73
N TYR A 105 20.72 -13.63 -17.84
CA TYR A 105 19.55 -14.51 -17.85
C TYR A 105 18.51 -14.05 -18.89
N ASN A 106 18.28 -14.87 -19.92
CA ASN A 106 17.35 -14.59 -21.03
C ASN A 106 16.02 -15.37 -20.95
N TYR A 107 15.83 -16.18 -19.91
CA TYR A 107 14.72 -17.14 -19.87
C TYR A 107 13.76 -16.74 -18.74
N GLN A 108 12.64 -16.10 -19.14
CA GLN A 108 11.46 -15.79 -18.32
C GLN A 108 11.52 -14.51 -17.47
N CYS A 109 11.66 -13.34 -18.08
CA CYS A 109 11.33 -12.10 -17.39
C CYS A 109 9.82 -11.83 -17.32
N PRO A 110 9.32 -11.26 -16.22
CA PRO A 110 7.89 -11.06 -16.01
C PRO A 110 7.34 -9.99 -16.96
N GLN A 111 8.17 -9.01 -17.35
CA GLN A 111 7.80 -8.00 -18.34
C GLN A 111 8.82 -7.90 -19.47
N ALA A 112 8.33 -7.67 -20.69
CA ALA A 112 9.18 -7.49 -21.88
C ALA A 112 10.18 -6.32 -21.75
N THR A 113 9.91 -5.35 -20.87
CA THR A 113 10.79 -4.21 -20.58
C THR A 113 11.99 -4.56 -19.69
N ASP A 114 11.99 -5.73 -19.04
CA ASP A 114 13.01 -6.09 -18.05
C ASP A 114 14.30 -6.63 -18.69
N PHE A 115 14.29 -6.84 -20.01
CA PHE A 115 15.45 -7.31 -20.80
C PHE A 115 16.35 -6.18 -21.33
N GLN A 116 16.08 -4.92 -21.00
CA GLN A 116 16.86 -3.80 -21.51
C GLN A 116 18.22 -3.70 -20.81
N PHE A 117 19.29 -3.45 -21.59
CA PHE A 117 20.60 -3.17 -21.03
C PHE A 117 20.56 -2.02 -20.02
N GLY A 118 21.27 -2.20 -18.91
CA GLY A 118 21.26 -1.26 -17.80
C GLY A 118 20.05 -1.36 -16.88
N TRP A 119 19.16 -2.32 -17.08
CA TRP A 119 18.12 -2.66 -16.13
C TRP A 119 18.43 -3.98 -15.41
N LEU A 120 17.97 -4.05 -14.17
CA LEU A 120 17.95 -5.24 -13.35
C LEU A 120 16.60 -5.32 -12.65
N HIS A 121 15.98 -6.49 -12.66
CA HIS A 121 14.75 -6.75 -11.91
C HIS A 121 14.95 -8.05 -11.11
N PHE A 122 14.74 -7.95 -9.81
CA PHE A 122 14.81 -9.06 -8.87
C PHE A 122 13.51 -9.11 -8.06
N SER A 123 12.86 -10.26 -8.02
CA SER A 123 11.73 -10.50 -7.15
C SER A 123 11.87 -11.83 -6.42
N GLU A 124 11.32 -11.89 -5.22
CA GLU A 124 11.41 -13.06 -4.35
C GLU A 124 10.22 -13.11 -3.39
N ILE A 125 9.70 -14.31 -3.14
CA ILE A 125 8.66 -14.57 -2.14
C ILE A 125 9.22 -15.54 -1.11
N GLY A 126 9.28 -15.09 0.14
CA GLY A 126 9.61 -15.89 1.30
C GLY A 126 8.39 -16.62 1.87
N SER A 127 8.61 -17.75 2.53
CA SER A 127 7.55 -18.58 3.10
C SER A 127 7.06 -18.12 4.48
N ARG A 128 7.85 -17.30 5.17
CA ARG A 128 7.54 -16.76 6.50
C ARG A 128 7.72 -15.24 6.50
N PRO A 129 6.73 -14.48 6.99
CA PRO A 129 6.90 -13.04 7.15
C PRO A 129 7.98 -12.73 8.18
N VAL A 130 8.72 -11.65 7.92
CA VAL A 130 9.70 -11.05 8.83
C VAL A 130 9.17 -9.71 9.33
N THR A 131 9.43 -9.39 10.59
CA THR A 131 8.83 -8.24 11.29
C THR A 131 9.90 -7.25 11.75
N GLY A 132 9.77 -5.98 11.38
CA GLY A 132 10.63 -4.90 11.86
C GLY A 132 10.44 -4.57 13.35
N PRO A 133 11.40 -3.87 13.99
CA PRO A 133 12.45 -3.11 13.34
C PRO A 133 13.70 -3.95 13.02
N MET A 134 14.17 -3.90 11.78
CA MET A 134 15.42 -4.57 11.39
C MET A 134 16.05 -3.96 10.15
N VAL A 135 17.37 -4.05 10.05
CA VAL A 135 18.11 -3.83 8.80
C VAL A 135 18.55 -5.19 8.28
N ALA A 136 18.20 -5.50 7.05
CA ALA A 136 18.40 -6.82 6.46
C ALA A 136 18.92 -6.73 5.02
N PHE A 137 19.72 -7.73 4.67
CA PHE A 137 20.23 -7.93 3.32
C PHE A 137 19.17 -8.59 2.44
N LEU A 138 18.92 -8.06 1.24
CA LEU A 138 17.99 -8.64 0.27
C LEU A 138 18.74 -9.44 -0.79
N PHE A 139 19.64 -8.79 -1.52
CA PHE A 139 20.49 -9.42 -2.52
C PHE A 139 21.65 -8.49 -2.86
N SER A 140 22.64 -9.03 -3.56
CA SER A 140 23.82 -8.30 -4.01
C SER A 140 23.95 -8.40 -5.52
N ILE A 141 24.41 -7.31 -6.12
CA ILE A 141 24.66 -7.17 -7.55
C ILE A 141 26.17 -6.98 -7.73
N HIS A 142 26.79 -7.85 -8.52
CA HIS A 142 28.19 -7.71 -8.88
C HIS A 142 28.29 -6.92 -10.20
N PHE A 143 29.16 -5.91 -10.20
CA PHE A 143 29.43 -5.05 -11.33
C PHE A 143 30.89 -5.13 -11.76
N GLN A 144 31.12 -5.18 -13.06
CA GLN A 144 32.43 -4.96 -13.69
C GLN A 144 32.53 -3.51 -14.17
N VAL A 145 33.71 -2.92 -14.04
CA VAL A 145 34.00 -1.56 -14.50
C VAL A 145 34.68 -1.59 -15.85
N ASP A 146 33.98 -1.11 -16.87
CA ASP A 146 34.41 -1.15 -18.27
C ASP A 146 35.12 0.12 -18.73
N GLY A 147 34.87 1.23 -18.04
CA GLY A 147 35.37 2.52 -18.47
C GLY A 147 35.46 3.55 -17.35
N LYS A 148 35.85 4.76 -17.77
CA LYS A 148 35.89 5.93 -16.90
C LYS A 148 34.58 6.70 -16.99
N GLY A 149 34.09 7.17 -15.86
CA GLY A 149 32.94 8.08 -15.79
C GLY A 149 32.09 7.85 -14.55
N THR A 150 30.84 8.29 -14.66
CA THR A 150 29.81 8.17 -13.61
C THR A 150 28.63 7.33 -14.10
N SER A 151 28.13 6.44 -13.25
CA SER A 151 26.85 5.75 -13.46
C SER A 151 25.96 5.89 -12.23
N TRP A 152 24.70 6.27 -12.44
CA TRP A 152 23.70 6.31 -11.37
C TRP A 152 23.07 4.93 -11.25
N ILE A 153 23.00 4.40 -10.04
CA ILE A 153 22.33 3.12 -9.75
C ILE A 153 21.05 3.46 -9.01
N ARG A 154 19.94 3.52 -9.75
CA ARG A 154 18.65 4.00 -9.26
C ARG A 154 17.71 2.85 -8.96
N ILE A 155 17.05 2.90 -7.81
CA ILE A 155 15.95 2.01 -7.50
C ILE A 155 14.69 2.64 -8.09
N ASN A 156 14.32 2.18 -9.29
CA ASN A 156 13.16 2.68 -10.02
C ASN A 156 11.84 2.20 -9.42
N ASN A 157 11.82 0.99 -8.88
CA ASN A 157 10.68 0.43 -8.16
C ASN A 157 11.18 -0.45 -7.02
N ALA A 158 10.52 -0.35 -5.87
CA ALA A 158 10.70 -1.28 -4.76
C ALA A 158 9.33 -1.51 -4.11
N LEU A 159 8.83 -2.73 -4.23
CA LEU A 159 7.61 -3.20 -3.59
C LEU A 159 8.01 -4.24 -2.54
N LEU A 160 7.62 -3.98 -1.29
CA LEU A 160 7.61 -4.98 -0.24
C LEU A 160 6.14 -5.33 0.04
N ALA A 161 5.82 -6.60 0.22
CA ALA A 161 4.45 -7.03 0.51
C ALA A 161 4.36 -7.72 1.88
N ASP A 162 3.44 -7.25 2.73
CA ASP A 162 2.95 -7.94 3.92
C ASP A 162 1.99 -9.03 3.46
N PRO A 163 2.09 -10.29 3.93
CA PRO A 163 1.13 -11.33 3.54
C PRO A 163 -0.30 -11.07 4.07
N GLY A 164 -0.47 -10.18 5.05
CA GLY A 164 -1.73 -9.95 5.75
C GLY A 164 -1.87 -10.82 7.00
N SER A 165 -2.85 -10.49 7.85
CA SER A 165 -3.13 -11.23 9.09
C SER A 165 -4.57 -11.75 9.15
N GLY A 166 -4.83 -12.71 10.05
CA GLY A 166 -6.16 -13.29 10.25
C GLY A 166 -6.44 -14.54 9.40
N PRO A 167 -7.69 -15.05 9.40
CA PRO A 167 -8.07 -16.27 8.70
C PRO A 167 -8.08 -16.13 7.17
N PHE A 168 -8.08 -14.90 6.65
CA PHE A 168 -8.06 -14.56 5.23
C PHE A 168 -7.02 -13.46 4.97
N PRO A 169 -5.72 -13.78 5.07
CA PRO A 169 -4.66 -12.80 4.92
C PRO A 169 -4.65 -12.29 3.46
N THR A 170 -4.74 -10.97 3.29
CA THR A 170 -4.63 -10.32 1.98
C THR A 170 -3.29 -9.60 1.88
N PRO A 171 -2.53 -9.79 0.79
CA PRO A 171 -1.27 -9.11 0.65
C PRO A 171 -1.43 -7.58 0.58
N GLN A 172 -0.66 -6.86 1.38
CA GLN A 172 -0.65 -5.40 1.40
C GLN A 172 0.73 -4.86 1.06
N ALA A 173 0.78 -3.80 0.25
CA ALA A 173 2.03 -3.12 -0.03
C ALA A 173 2.52 -2.40 1.23
N VAL A 174 3.75 -2.68 1.63
CA VAL A 174 4.45 -1.96 2.69
C VAL A 174 5.00 -0.66 2.10
N PRO A 175 4.65 0.52 2.66
CA PRO A 175 5.16 1.78 2.17
C PRO A 175 6.66 1.88 2.41
N VAL A 176 7.43 2.12 1.34
CA VAL A 176 8.88 2.27 1.40
C VAL A 176 9.36 3.55 0.70
N THR A 177 10.46 4.08 1.23
CA THR A 177 11.29 5.05 0.52
C THR A 177 12.45 4.33 -0.15
N THR A 178 13.00 4.91 -1.22
CA THR A 178 14.16 4.38 -1.91
C THR A 178 15.36 5.29 -1.75
N GLN A 179 16.56 4.71 -1.65
CA GLN A 179 17.82 5.46 -1.68
C GLN A 179 18.73 4.86 -2.75
N ASP A 180 19.00 5.68 -3.76
CA ASP A 180 19.83 5.36 -4.90
C ASP A 180 21.32 5.32 -4.49
N GLY A 181 22.17 4.96 -5.43
CA GLY A 181 23.62 5.04 -5.28
C GLY A 181 24.30 5.57 -6.54
N VAL A 182 25.60 5.79 -6.43
CA VAL A 182 26.41 6.31 -7.54
C VAL A 182 27.74 5.59 -7.65
N PHE A 183 28.06 5.14 -8.86
CA PHE A 183 29.42 4.79 -9.23
C PHE A 183 30.07 6.02 -9.87
N SER A 184 31.29 6.37 -9.45
CA SER A 184 32.13 7.29 -10.20
C SER A 184 33.60 7.03 -9.93
N ASN A 185 34.40 7.05 -10.98
CA ASN A 185 35.86 6.89 -10.89
C ASN A 185 36.62 8.06 -11.52
N THR A 186 35.94 9.20 -11.72
CA THR A 186 36.56 10.39 -12.31
C THR A 186 36.04 11.69 -11.71
N GLY A 187 36.96 12.60 -11.41
CA GLY A 187 36.67 14.00 -11.12
C GLY A 187 35.72 14.20 -9.94
N ILE A 188 35.04 15.34 -9.95
CA ILE A 188 34.03 15.70 -8.96
C ILE A 188 32.65 15.22 -9.40
N THR A 189 31.98 14.47 -8.53
CA THR A 189 30.65 13.90 -8.75
C THR A 189 29.70 14.38 -7.65
N SER A 190 28.65 15.07 -8.08
CA SER A 190 27.55 15.49 -7.20
C SER A 190 26.47 14.42 -7.20
N PHE A 191 26.07 13.96 -6.02
CA PHE A 191 25.02 12.99 -5.84
C PHE A 191 24.33 13.20 -4.50
N PHE A 192 23.01 13.07 -4.48
CA PHE A 192 22.25 13.07 -3.24
C PHE A 192 21.03 12.17 -3.33
N ASN A 193 20.68 11.60 -2.19
CA ASN A 193 19.38 11.03 -1.92
C ASN A 193 18.54 12.02 -1.12
N TYR A 194 17.23 11.80 -1.12
CA TYR A 194 16.33 12.46 -0.19
C TYR A 194 15.35 11.43 0.37
N VAL A 195 14.97 11.59 1.62
CA VAL A 195 13.92 10.79 2.25
C VAL A 195 13.03 11.72 3.07
N PRO A 196 11.70 11.57 3.00
CA PRO A 196 10.84 12.20 3.97
C PRO A 196 11.09 11.60 5.36
N LEU A 197 10.97 12.41 6.41
CA LEU A 197 11.24 11.95 7.78
C LEU A 197 10.04 11.32 8.47
N TYR A 198 8.83 11.61 7.98
CA TYR A 198 7.58 11.25 8.64
C TYR A 198 6.58 10.54 7.74
N THR A 199 6.82 10.51 6.43
CA THR A 199 5.86 10.06 5.42
C THR A 199 6.58 9.20 4.38
N PRO A 200 5.91 8.23 3.75
CA PRO A 200 6.52 7.44 2.68
C PRO A 200 6.75 8.24 1.40
N THR A 201 6.09 9.39 1.26
CA THR A 201 6.18 10.29 0.11
C THR A 201 6.48 11.72 0.56
N VAL A 202 7.06 12.53 -0.31
CA VAL A 202 7.30 13.95 0.01
C VAL A 202 5.96 14.68 -0.05
N VAL A 203 5.61 15.37 1.05
CA VAL A 203 4.38 16.15 1.17
C VAL A 203 4.66 17.54 1.70
N ALA A 204 3.83 18.50 1.28
CA ALA A 204 3.95 19.88 1.73
C ALA A 204 3.78 19.99 3.26
N GLY A 205 4.61 20.81 3.90
CA GLY A 205 4.58 21.05 5.35
C GLY A 205 5.31 20.01 6.20
N TYR A 206 5.87 18.95 5.60
CA TYR A 206 6.67 17.95 6.32
C TYR A 206 8.17 18.11 6.04
N ASP A 207 8.98 17.68 7.01
CA ASP A 207 10.43 17.73 6.90
C ASP A 207 10.99 16.60 6.03
N ASN A 208 11.91 16.96 5.14
CA ASN A 208 12.56 16.05 4.21
C ASN A 208 14.06 16.19 4.37
N ARG A 209 14.74 15.06 4.57
CA ARG A 209 16.19 15.01 4.72
C ARG A 209 16.82 14.75 3.37
N PHE A 210 17.73 15.61 2.97
CA PHE A 210 18.60 15.49 1.80
C PHE A 210 19.99 15.08 2.25
N ASN A 211 20.56 14.08 1.58
CA ASN A 211 21.82 13.46 1.97
C ASN A 211 22.76 13.36 0.77
N ALA A 212 23.78 14.21 0.76
CA ALA A 212 24.82 14.25 -0.27
C ALA A 212 26.11 13.51 0.13
N THR A 213 26.09 12.66 1.16
CA THR A 213 27.29 11.95 1.65
C THR A 213 27.92 11.05 0.57
N ALA A 214 27.15 10.61 -0.41
CA ALA A 214 27.65 9.83 -1.55
C ALA A 214 28.20 10.69 -2.71
N SER A 215 28.30 12.02 -2.54
CA SER A 215 29.11 12.87 -3.42
C SER A 215 30.61 12.62 -3.17
N LEU A 216 31.41 12.62 -4.23
CA LEU A 216 32.84 12.34 -4.15
C LEU A 216 33.65 13.22 -5.11
N SER A 217 34.92 13.45 -4.80
CA SER A 217 35.87 14.07 -5.73
C SER A 217 37.14 13.25 -5.78
N LEU A 218 37.64 12.94 -6.98
CA LEU A 218 38.84 12.15 -7.20
C LEU A 218 39.85 12.93 -8.05
N ASN A 219 41.12 12.83 -7.67
CA ASN A 219 42.21 13.30 -8.53
C ASN A 219 42.58 12.26 -9.61
N ALA A 220 43.60 12.58 -10.42
CA ALA A 220 44.06 11.71 -11.50
C ALA A 220 44.61 10.34 -11.04
N THR A 221 44.98 10.19 -9.76
CA THR A 221 45.48 8.95 -9.15
C THR A 221 44.42 8.23 -8.31
N TYR A 222 43.14 8.59 -8.46
CA TYR A 222 42.01 8.01 -7.71
C TYR A 222 42.06 8.23 -6.19
N SER A 223 42.80 9.22 -5.70
CA SER A 223 42.71 9.60 -4.29
C SER A 223 41.61 10.64 -4.09
N GLU A 224 40.87 10.49 -3.00
CA GLU A 224 39.78 11.40 -2.65
C GLU A 224 40.30 12.82 -2.37
N ILE A 225 39.57 13.80 -2.89
CA ILE A 225 39.71 15.22 -2.57
C ILE A 225 38.52 15.59 -1.69
N HIS A 226 38.80 16.22 -0.55
CA HIS A 226 37.77 16.66 0.37
C HIS A 226 36.78 17.63 -0.28
N ILE A 227 35.47 17.42 -0.04
CA ILE A 227 34.41 18.35 -0.43
C ILE A 227 34.25 19.40 0.67
N ASN A 228 34.49 20.67 0.33
CA ASN A 228 34.45 21.78 1.29
C ASN A 228 33.04 22.32 1.53
N SER A 229 32.17 22.26 0.52
CA SER A 229 30.83 22.86 0.62
C SER A 229 29.81 22.22 -0.29
N TYR A 230 28.56 22.24 0.19
CA TYR A 230 27.35 21.78 -0.47
C TYR A 230 26.39 22.95 -0.57
N VAL A 231 26.07 23.34 -1.80
CA VAL A 231 25.15 24.45 -2.10
C VAL A 231 23.87 23.87 -2.69
N TRP A 232 22.78 24.06 -1.97
CA TRP A 232 21.45 23.56 -2.30
C TRP A 232 20.56 24.69 -2.81
N SER A 233 19.77 24.39 -3.84
CA SER A 233 18.60 25.16 -4.24
C SER A 233 17.44 24.21 -4.35
N PHE A 234 16.36 24.44 -3.61
CA PHE A 234 15.24 23.51 -3.53
C PHE A 234 14.20 23.74 -4.63
N GLY A 235 14.34 24.80 -5.42
CA GLY A 235 13.42 25.12 -6.53
C GLY A 235 12.15 25.87 -6.11
N ASP A 236 11.97 26.16 -4.82
CA ASP A 236 10.90 26.99 -4.25
C ASP A 236 11.37 28.40 -3.86
N GLY A 237 12.61 28.76 -4.24
CA GLY A 237 13.28 30.00 -3.87
C GLY A 237 14.17 29.88 -2.63
N ALA A 238 14.06 28.79 -1.85
CA ALA A 238 14.97 28.54 -0.74
C ALA A 238 16.31 27.98 -1.24
N THR A 239 17.38 28.45 -0.59
CA THR A 239 18.75 27.98 -0.83
C THR A 239 19.45 27.73 0.49
N ASN A 240 20.38 26.79 0.51
CA ASN A 240 21.22 26.53 1.68
C ASN A 240 22.67 26.30 1.26
N SER A 241 23.64 26.79 2.03
CA SER A 241 25.06 26.55 1.82
C SER A 241 25.67 26.07 3.12
N THR A 242 26.24 24.87 3.11
CA THR A 242 26.72 24.20 4.32
C THR A 242 27.96 23.36 4.03
N PRO A 243 28.90 23.22 4.97
CA PRO A 243 29.97 22.23 4.87
C PRO A 243 29.47 20.80 5.15
N ASN A 244 28.27 20.65 5.71
CA ASN A 244 27.68 19.34 6.02
C ASN A 244 26.97 18.75 4.77
N PRO A 245 27.23 17.49 4.39
CA PRO A 245 26.52 16.83 3.29
C PRO A 245 25.02 16.61 3.53
N ILE A 246 24.54 16.72 4.77
CA ILE A 246 23.14 16.52 5.14
C ILE A 246 22.46 17.87 5.38
N THR A 247 21.27 18.04 4.81
CA THR A 247 20.40 19.19 5.03
C THR A 247 18.94 18.77 5.08
N ASN A 248 18.09 19.61 5.67
CA ASN A 248 16.65 19.39 5.78
C ASN A 248 15.91 20.54 5.10
N HIS A 249 14.74 20.24 4.50
CA HIS A 249 13.90 21.23 3.85
C HIS A 249 12.41 20.87 3.92
N ILE A 250 11.59 21.90 4.14
CA ILE A 250 10.13 21.82 4.18
C ILE A 250 9.58 22.59 2.99
N PHE A 251 8.90 21.89 2.07
CA PHE A 251 8.19 22.53 0.97
C PHE A 251 6.86 23.10 1.46
N GLY A 252 6.60 24.38 1.21
CA GLY A 252 5.37 25.05 1.67
C GLY A 252 4.12 24.68 0.87
N SER A 253 4.26 24.12 -0.33
CA SER A 253 3.13 23.82 -1.22
C SER A 253 3.38 22.56 -2.04
N SER A 254 2.31 21.92 -2.49
CA SER A 254 2.40 20.80 -3.42
C SER A 254 2.83 21.28 -4.80
N GLY A 255 3.66 20.52 -5.51
CA GLY A 255 4.19 20.89 -6.81
C GLY A 255 5.39 20.04 -7.22
N GLN A 256 5.98 20.38 -8.36
CA GLN A 256 7.22 19.78 -8.81
C GLN A 256 8.38 20.75 -8.58
N TYR A 257 9.39 20.28 -7.85
CA TYR A 257 10.51 21.10 -7.42
C TYR A 257 11.82 20.55 -7.97
N ASN A 258 12.61 21.44 -8.56
CA ASN A 258 13.91 21.09 -9.10
C ASN A 258 14.97 21.34 -8.04
N VAL A 259 15.28 20.29 -7.28
CA VAL A 259 16.33 20.35 -6.28
C VAL A 259 17.67 20.21 -6.97
N ASN A 260 18.49 21.26 -6.86
CA ASN A 260 19.83 21.32 -7.41
C ASN A 260 20.85 21.31 -6.28
N LEU A 261 21.84 20.44 -6.39
CA LEU A 261 23.02 20.40 -5.54
C LEU A 261 24.24 20.81 -6.35
N THR A 262 25.04 21.72 -5.81
CA THR A 262 26.39 22.01 -6.27
C THR A 262 27.38 21.68 -5.16
N VAL A 263 28.31 20.77 -5.43
CA VAL A 263 29.42 20.43 -4.53
C VAL A 263 30.69 21.14 -4.98
N ILE A 264 31.48 21.62 -4.02
CA ILE A 264 32.75 22.31 -4.28
C ILE A 264 33.85 21.64 -3.48
N ASP A 265 34.90 21.15 -4.16
CA ASP A 265 36.03 20.48 -3.51
C ASP A 265 37.11 21.46 -3.02
N ALA A 266 38.11 20.92 -2.32
CA ALA A 266 39.23 21.67 -1.78
C ALA A 266 40.08 22.41 -2.82
N ASN A 267 40.02 21.99 -4.08
CA ASN A 267 40.72 22.62 -5.20
C ASN A 267 39.84 23.65 -5.94
N GLY A 268 38.60 23.84 -5.50
CA GLY A 268 37.63 24.75 -6.11
C GLY A 268 36.89 24.15 -7.32
N ASN A 269 37.07 22.86 -7.61
CA ASN A 269 36.29 22.19 -8.67
C ASN A 269 34.83 22.08 -8.24
N ARG A 270 33.93 22.09 -9.22
CA ARG A 270 32.49 22.07 -8.99
C ARG A 270 31.81 20.91 -9.71
N GLY A 271 31.00 20.17 -8.98
CA GLY A 271 30.07 19.17 -9.51
C GLY A 271 28.65 19.65 -9.29
N SER A 272 27.71 19.30 -10.17
CA SER A 272 26.29 19.62 -9.94
C SER A 272 25.36 18.49 -10.37
N SER A 273 24.28 18.31 -9.62
CA SER A 273 23.24 17.33 -9.89
C SER A 273 21.87 17.91 -9.61
N ARG A 274 20.87 17.46 -10.38
CA ARG A 274 19.48 17.92 -10.28
C ARG A 274 18.55 16.73 -10.19
N LEU A 275 17.58 16.81 -9.30
CA LEU A 275 16.51 15.83 -9.16
C LEU A 275 15.15 16.53 -9.10
N LEU A 276 14.19 16.00 -9.86
CA LEU A 276 12.81 16.48 -9.81
C LEU A 276 12.11 15.80 -8.64
N VAL A 277 11.77 16.58 -7.62
CA VAL A 277 11.05 16.11 -6.43
C VAL A 277 9.58 16.47 -6.58
N ALA A 278 8.70 15.47 -6.61
CA ALA A 278 7.26 15.66 -6.61
C ALA A 278 6.76 15.77 -5.16
N VAL A 279 6.20 16.93 -4.81
CA VAL A 279 5.65 17.22 -3.48
C VAL A 279 4.14 17.12 -3.56
N GLY A 280 3.56 16.15 -2.83
CA GLY A 280 2.13 15.97 -2.71
C GLY A 280 1.47 16.92 -1.71
N GLN A 281 0.14 16.94 -1.69
CA GLN A 281 -0.60 17.56 -0.59
C GLN A 281 -0.53 16.69 0.67
N ALA A 282 -0.67 17.31 1.84
CA ALA A 282 -0.74 16.64 3.14
C ALA A 282 -2.10 15.94 3.40
N LEU A 283 -2.65 15.30 2.37
CA LEU A 283 -3.89 14.54 2.42
C LEU A 283 -3.58 13.09 2.05
N GLY A 284 -4.27 12.15 2.68
CA GLY A 284 -4.22 10.74 2.34
C GLY A 284 -5.51 10.27 1.67
N ALA A 285 -5.50 9.01 1.32
CA ALA A 285 -6.66 8.31 0.78
C ALA A 285 -6.81 6.94 1.44
N LEU A 286 -8.02 6.41 1.39
CA LEU A 286 -8.35 5.08 1.88
C LEU A 286 -9.06 4.33 0.75
N LEU A 287 -8.49 3.23 0.30
CA LEU A 287 -9.08 2.32 -0.66
C LEU A 287 -9.36 1.00 0.05
N LEU A 288 -10.64 0.64 0.15
CA LEU A 288 -11.07 -0.58 0.83
C LEU A 288 -11.63 -1.56 -0.17
N THR A 289 -11.27 -2.82 -0.02
CA THR A 289 -11.95 -3.95 -0.64
C THR A 289 -12.77 -4.66 0.42
N VAL A 290 -14.04 -4.94 0.15
CA VAL A 290 -14.89 -5.69 1.07
C VAL A 290 -15.11 -7.09 0.51
N VAL A 291 -14.82 -8.10 1.33
CA VAL A 291 -15.00 -9.51 0.99
C VAL A 291 -15.86 -10.22 2.02
N ASP A 292 -16.49 -11.33 1.63
CA ASP A 292 -17.16 -12.24 2.56
C ASP A 292 -16.16 -13.17 3.28
N LEU A 293 -16.68 -14.02 4.17
CA LEU A 293 -15.88 -15.04 4.87
C LEU A 293 -15.31 -16.15 3.95
N HIS A 294 -15.56 -16.10 2.64
CA HIS A 294 -14.97 -16.99 1.65
C HIS A 294 -14.06 -16.22 0.69
N SER A 295 -13.65 -14.99 1.05
CA SER A 295 -12.80 -14.11 0.23
C SER A 295 -13.41 -13.72 -1.12
N THR A 296 -14.73 -13.78 -1.23
CA THR A 296 -15.46 -13.31 -2.42
C THR A 296 -15.80 -11.82 -2.26
N VAL A 297 -15.48 -11.00 -3.26
CA VAL A 297 -15.80 -9.57 -3.24
C VAL A 297 -17.30 -9.31 -3.08
N TYR A 298 -17.66 -8.31 -2.28
CA TYR A 298 -19.06 -8.03 -1.97
C TYR A 298 -19.45 -6.57 -2.29
N ALA A 299 -20.28 -6.44 -3.33
CA ALA A 299 -20.83 -5.17 -3.81
C ALA A 299 -22.02 -4.69 -2.96
N GLY A 300 -22.31 -3.39 -2.98
CA GLY A 300 -23.51 -2.84 -2.33
C GLY A 300 -23.40 -2.63 -0.82
N VAL A 301 -22.21 -2.76 -0.24
CA VAL A 301 -21.95 -2.46 1.18
C VAL A 301 -21.75 -0.96 1.35
N LYS A 302 -22.61 -0.32 2.14
CA LYS A 302 -22.44 1.06 2.57
C LYS A 302 -21.36 1.14 3.65
N VAL A 303 -20.27 1.79 3.32
CA VAL A 303 -19.14 2.08 4.20
C VAL A 303 -19.26 3.52 4.68
N GLN A 304 -19.15 3.72 5.99
CA GLN A 304 -19.26 5.03 6.63
C GLN A 304 -18.02 5.30 7.48
N ILE A 305 -17.44 6.49 7.33
CA ILE A 305 -16.24 6.93 8.04
C ILE A 305 -16.60 7.91 9.15
N PHE A 306 -16.08 7.63 10.34
CA PHE A 306 -16.24 8.44 11.53
C PHE A 306 -14.87 8.88 12.03
N ASN A 307 -14.80 10.12 12.53
CA ASN A 307 -13.73 10.51 13.44
C ASN A 307 -13.95 9.78 14.77
N LEU A 308 -12.88 9.35 15.45
CA LEU A 308 -12.96 8.54 16.67
C LEU A 308 -13.85 9.12 17.79
N THR A 309 -14.10 10.44 17.76
CA THR A 309 -14.87 11.17 18.77
C THR A 309 -16.29 11.54 18.34
N VAL A 310 -16.69 11.27 17.08
CA VAL A 310 -17.95 11.78 16.51
C VAL A 310 -18.86 10.63 16.06
N LEU A 311 -20.14 10.67 16.46
CA LEU A 311 -21.14 9.66 16.14
C LEU A 311 -21.83 9.85 14.78
N THR A 312 -21.55 10.95 14.09
CA THR A 312 -22.04 11.21 12.72
C THR A 312 -20.93 10.95 11.71
N PRO A 313 -21.19 10.18 10.64
CA PRO A 313 -20.20 9.92 9.62
C PRO A 313 -19.97 11.18 8.79
N PHE A 314 -18.71 11.56 8.58
CA PHE A 314 -18.39 12.72 7.73
C PHE A 314 -18.26 12.33 6.25
N ALA A 315 -18.03 11.05 5.95
CA ALA A 315 -18.01 10.52 4.60
C ALA A 315 -18.72 9.15 4.56
N ASN A 316 -19.41 8.88 3.45
CA ASN A 316 -19.94 7.55 3.17
C ASN A 316 -19.95 7.28 1.67
N GLN A 317 -19.76 6.03 1.30
CA GLN A 317 -19.85 5.52 -0.06
C GLN A 317 -20.30 4.06 -0.01
N THR A 318 -20.69 3.51 -1.16
CA THR A 318 -21.11 2.11 -1.29
C THR A 318 -20.11 1.36 -2.17
N THR A 319 -19.79 0.12 -1.82
CA THR A 319 -18.88 -0.70 -2.63
C THR A 319 -19.44 -0.93 -4.04
N ASP A 320 -18.56 -0.83 -5.03
CA ASP A 320 -18.89 -1.03 -6.44
C ASP A 320 -19.02 -2.52 -6.80
N ALA A 321 -19.15 -2.83 -8.09
CA ALA A 321 -19.27 -4.21 -8.58
C ALA A 321 -18.02 -5.08 -8.30
N THR A 322 -16.88 -4.46 -8.03
CA THR A 322 -15.64 -5.13 -7.63
C THR A 322 -15.49 -5.26 -6.12
N GLY A 323 -16.49 -4.81 -5.34
CA GLY A 323 -16.46 -4.81 -3.89
C GLY A 323 -15.58 -3.71 -3.30
N THR A 324 -15.19 -2.71 -4.09
CA THR A 324 -14.25 -1.67 -3.65
C THR A 324 -14.92 -0.32 -3.39
N VAL A 325 -14.30 0.47 -2.52
CA VAL A 325 -14.71 1.84 -2.21
C VAL A 325 -13.49 2.71 -1.93
N SER A 326 -13.50 3.98 -2.36
CA SER A 326 -12.35 4.86 -2.17
C SER A 326 -12.73 6.22 -1.59
N PHE A 327 -12.03 6.63 -0.55
CA PHE A 327 -12.17 7.91 0.11
C PHE A 327 -10.89 8.72 -0.11
N GLN A 328 -11.01 9.83 -0.81
CA GLN A 328 -9.90 10.71 -1.16
C GLN A 328 -9.89 11.93 -0.25
N ASN A 329 -8.76 12.63 -0.21
CA ASN A 329 -8.61 13.92 0.49
C ASN A 329 -8.90 13.84 2.00
N LEU A 330 -8.54 12.71 2.61
CA LEU A 330 -8.67 12.51 4.04
C LEU A 330 -7.48 13.14 4.77
N LEU A 331 -7.74 13.77 5.91
CA LEU A 331 -6.64 14.20 6.78
C LEU A 331 -5.92 12.95 7.33
N PRO A 332 -4.60 13.00 7.53
CA PRO A 332 -3.89 11.91 8.20
C PRO A 332 -4.45 11.67 9.60
N GLY A 333 -4.62 10.40 9.98
CA GLY A 333 -5.17 10.03 11.27
C GLY A 333 -5.87 8.67 11.26
N THR A 334 -6.34 8.24 12.43
CA THR A 334 -7.09 6.99 12.59
C THR A 334 -8.59 7.27 12.56
N TYR A 335 -9.29 6.51 11.74
CA TYR A 335 -10.72 6.59 11.50
C TYR A 335 -11.40 5.31 11.95
N ARG A 336 -12.65 5.44 12.40
CA ARG A 336 -13.53 4.28 12.61
C ARG A 336 -14.41 4.10 11.39
N LEU A 337 -14.50 2.87 10.90
CA LEU A 337 -15.36 2.47 9.81
C LEU A 337 -16.54 1.66 10.33
N THR A 338 -17.72 1.87 9.75
CA THR A 338 -18.86 0.96 9.94
C THR A 338 -19.41 0.49 8.61
N PHE A 339 -19.84 -0.77 8.59
CA PHE A 339 -20.36 -1.44 7.40
C PHE A 339 -21.83 -1.77 7.60
N SER A 340 -22.62 -1.48 6.58
CA SER A 340 -24.05 -1.79 6.56
C SER A 340 -24.49 -2.11 5.12
N GLY A 341 -25.50 -2.96 4.96
CA GLY A 341 -25.98 -3.35 3.65
C GLY A 341 -26.87 -4.59 3.73
N PRO A 342 -27.43 -5.03 2.60
CA PRO A 342 -28.20 -6.27 2.54
C PRO A 342 -27.36 -7.43 3.09
N TYR A 343 -27.91 -8.19 4.04
CA TYR A 343 -27.28 -9.40 4.59
C TYR A 343 -25.96 -9.20 5.35
N VAL A 344 -25.48 -7.96 5.48
CA VAL A 344 -24.28 -7.63 6.26
C VAL A 344 -24.65 -7.62 7.74
N THR A 345 -24.05 -8.49 8.54
CA THR A 345 -24.14 -8.38 10.00
C THR A 345 -23.31 -7.16 10.42
N GLY A 346 -23.91 -6.20 11.13
CA GLY A 346 -23.26 -4.92 11.45
C GLY A 346 -21.89 -5.10 12.10
N SER A 347 -20.86 -4.51 11.49
CA SER A 347 -19.46 -4.62 11.90
C SER A 347 -18.76 -3.25 11.88
N SER A 348 -17.66 -3.11 12.62
CA SER A 348 -16.81 -1.93 12.59
C SER A 348 -15.34 -2.28 12.74
N THR A 349 -14.48 -1.56 12.03
CA THR A 349 -13.01 -1.64 12.15
C THR A 349 -12.43 -0.23 12.30
N THR A 350 -11.13 -0.13 12.52
CA THR A 350 -10.39 1.13 12.54
C THR A 350 -9.30 1.12 11.49
N GLU A 351 -9.21 2.19 10.71
CA GLU A 351 -8.19 2.35 9.68
C GLU A 351 -7.36 3.60 9.88
N SER A 352 -6.07 3.52 9.56
CA SER A 352 -5.18 4.67 9.63
C SER A 352 -4.86 5.20 8.23
N VAL A 353 -5.05 6.49 8.04
CA VAL A 353 -4.69 7.22 6.83
C VAL A 353 -3.37 7.94 7.06
N ILE A 354 -2.45 7.75 6.13
CA ILE A 354 -1.12 8.36 6.15
C ILE A 354 -1.09 9.52 5.15
N ALA A 355 -0.38 10.60 5.49
CA ALA A 355 -0.24 11.76 4.60
C ALA A 355 0.43 11.38 3.27
N GLY A 356 -0.15 11.83 2.15
CA GLY A 356 0.39 11.60 0.82
C GLY A 356 0.36 10.14 0.37
N TRP A 357 -0.40 9.28 1.04
CA TRP A 357 -0.47 7.85 0.76
C TRP A 357 -1.92 7.38 0.61
N THR A 358 -2.13 6.37 -0.23
CA THR A 358 -3.39 5.63 -0.29
C THR A 358 -3.26 4.37 0.56
N THR A 359 -3.85 4.38 1.74
CA THR A 359 -3.97 3.16 2.56
C THR A 359 -4.90 2.20 1.83
N GLN A 360 -4.40 1.02 1.50
CA GLN A 360 -5.18 -0.06 0.90
C GLN A 360 -5.43 -1.13 1.96
N ASP A 361 -6.68 -1.54 2.12
CA ASP A 361 -7.04 -2.60 3.06
C ASP A 361 -8.17 -3.48 2.53
N THR A 362 -8.23 -4.73 3.00
CA THR A 362 -9.31 -5.66 2.69
C THR A 362 -10.03 -6.09 3.95
N VAL A 363 -11.32 -5.77 4.04
CA VAL A 363 -12.15 -6.05 5.20
C VAL A 363 -13.05 -7.26 4.92
N GLY A 364 -12.84 -8.32 5.70
CA GLY A 364 -13.72 -9.50 5.70
C GLY A 364 -14.97 -9.26 6.56
N LEU A 365 -16.15 -9.39 5.97
CA LEU A 365 -17.44 -9.27 6.65
C LEU A 365 -18.20 -10.59 6.67
N ARG A 366 -18.98 -10.78 7.74
CA ARG A 366 -19.98 -11.84 7.77
C ARG A 366 -21.20 -11.40 6.96
N ILE A 367 -21.50 -12.17 5.92
CA ILE A 367 -22.66 -11.97 5.06
C ILE A 367 -23.60 -13.16 5.25
N ASP A 368 -24.75 -12.92 5.88
CA ASP A 368 -25.78 -13.94 6.07
C ASP A 368 -26.74 -13.92 4.88
N THR A 369 -26.29 -14.39 3.71
CA THR A 369 -27.18 -14.51 2.54
C THR A 369 -28.32 -15.49 2.85
N PRO A 370 -29.57 -15.22 2.40
CA PRO A 370 -30.63 -16.21 2.50
C PRO A 370 -30.21 -17.39 1.64
N GLN A 371 -30.17 -18.59 2.20
CA GLN A 371 -29.90 -19.79 1.41
C GLN A 371 -30.85 -19.84 0.21
N PRO A 372 -30.36 -20.09 -1.02
CA PRO A 372 -31.22 -20.45 -2.13
C PRO A 372 -31.86 -21.81 -1.80
N GLY A 373 -33.04 -21.79 -1.19
CA GLY A 373 -33.72 -22.98 -0.68
C GLY A 373 -34.25 -22.88 0.75
N GLY A 374 -34.05 -21.77 1.47
CA GLY A 374 -34.82 -21.50 2.70
C GLY A 374 -36.32 -21.43 2.35
N PRO A 375 -37.23 -21.90 3.22
CA PRO A 375 -38.65 -21.93 2.92
C PRO A 375 -39.08 -20.52 2.52
N THR A 376 -39.46 -20.36 1.24
CA THR A 376 -40.15 -19.17 0.77
C THR A 376 -41.24 -18.84 1.79
N PRO A 377 -41.35 -17.60 2.30
CA PRO A 377 -42.48 -17.24 3.15
C PRO A 377 -43.73 -17.66 2.40
N TRP A 378 -44.45 -18.62 2.99
CA TRP A 378 -45.47 -19.41 2.31
C TRP A 378 -46.51 -18.44 1.73
N TYR A 379 -46.45 -18.19 0.43
CA TYR A 379 -47.60 -17.67 -0.31
C TYR A 379 -48.82 -18.57 -0.09
N GLY A 380 -48.61 -19.83 0.33
CA GLY A 380 -49.64 -20.74 0.81
C GLY A 380 -50.42 -20.22 2.01
N ASP A 381 -49.81 -19.58 3.01
CA ASP A 381 -50.54 -19.11 4.20
C ASP A 381 -51.35 -17.85 3.90
N VAL A 382 -50.79 -16.92 3.12
CA VAL A 382 -51.51 -15.71 2.67
C VAL A 382 -52.64 -16.09 1.71
N ALA A 383 -52.38 -17.02 0.77
CA ALA A 383 -53.41 -17.53 -0.13
C ALA A 383 -54.47 -18.34 0.62
N PHE A 384 -54.10 -19.15 1.62
CA PHE A 384 -55.04 -19.93 2.43
C PHE A 384 -55.92 -19.01 3.28
N LEU A 385 -55.34 -17.99 3.92
CA LEU A 385 -56.11 -17.00 4.69
C LEU A 385 -57.04 -16.18 3.78
N ALA A 386 -56.59 -15.77 2.60
CA ALA A 386 -57.43 -15.09 1.62
C ALA A 386 -58.57 -15.98 1.09
N SER A 387 -58.28 -17.25 0.81
CA SER A 387 -59.25 -18.25 0.35
C SER A 387 -60.29 -18.58 1.44
N PHE A 388 -59.83 -18.70 2.69
CA PHE A 388 -60.67 -18.97 3.85
C PHE A 388 -61.59 -17.78 4.16
N ALA A 389 -61.08 -16.55 4.08
CA ALA A 389 -61.89 -15.34 4.21
C ALA A 389 -62.94 -15.22 3.09
N ALA A 390 -62.58 -15.54 1.84
CA ALA A 390 -63.51 -15.57 0.71
C ALA A 390 -64.61 -16.63 0.89
N ALA A 391 -64.25 -17.84 1.37
CA ALA A 391 -65.18 -18.91 1.64
C ALA A 391 -66.18 -18.55 2.76
N LEU A 392 -65.70 -17.94 3.86
CA LEU A 392 -66.56 -17.44 4.94
C LEU A 392 -67.48 -16.31 4.47
N GLY A 393 -66.99 -15.41 3.61
CA GLY A 393 -67.80 -14.36 2.99
C GLY A 393 -68.94 -14.92 2.14
N LEU A 394 -68.66 -15.90 1.28
CA LEU A 394 -69.67 -16.57 0.45
C LEU A 394 -70.69 -17.36 1.29
N PHE A 395 -70.22 -18.04 2.34
CA PHE A 395 -71.10 -18.79 3.24
C PHE A 395 -72.03 -17.86 4.04
N GLY A 396 -71.51 -16.74 4.53
CA GLY A 396 -72.31 -15.69 5.17
C GLY A 396 -73.34 -15.07 4.24
N LEU A 397 -72.96 -14.79 2.98
CA LEU A 397 -73.87 -14.27 1.96
C LEU A 397 -75.00 -15.27 1.66
N GLY A 398 -74.67 -16.56 1.54
CA GLY A 398 -75.63 -17.65 1.34
C GLY A 398 -76.63 -17.77 2.49
N MET A 399 -76.16 -17.71 3.74
CA MET A 399 -77.03 -17.69 4.92
C MET A 399 -77.94 -16.46 4.94
N PHE A 400 -77.43 -15.28 4.58
CA PHE A 400 -78.23 -14.05 4.53
C PHE A 400 -79.36 -14.13 3.49
N PHE A 401 -79.08 -14.66 2.31
CA PHE A 401 -80.10 -14.86 1.27
C PHE A 401 -81.14 -15.91 1.68
N ARG A 402 -80.71 -17.00 2.33
CA ARG A 402 -81.63 -18.01 2.87
C ARG A 402 -82.53 -17.41 3.95
N TRP A 403 -81.98 -16.66 4.90
CA TRP A 403 -82.76 -15.98 5.93
C TRP A 403 -83.76 -14.97 5.34
N ARG A 404 -83.36 -14.19 4.33
CA ARG A 404 -84.29 -13.30 3.60
C ARG A 404 -85.41 -14.06 2.89
N ARG A 405 -85.12 -15.25 2.36
CA ARG A 405 -86.12 -16.10 1.72
C ARG A 405 -87.12 -16.63 2.75
N ASP A 406 -86.64 -17.10 3.89
CA ASP A 406 -87.47 -17.59 4.99
C ASP A 406 -88.37 -16.48 5.56
N GLN A 407 -87.87 -15.24 5.65
CA GLN A 407 -88.69 -14.06 6.02
C GLN A 407 -89.78 -13.76 4.98
N LYS A 408 -89.51 -13.92 3.68
CA LYS A 408 -90.54 -13.75 2.64
C LYS A 408 -91.58 -14.88 2.66
N GLU A 409 -91.17 -16.11 2.96
CA GLU A 409 -92.08 -17.27 3.07
C GLU A 409 -92.97 -17.19 4.31
N SER A 410 -92.46 -16.67 5.44
CA SER A 410 -93.25 -16.46 6.67
C SER A 410 -94.31 -15.36 6.50
N VAL A 411 -93.97 -14.27 5.81
CA VAL A 411 -94.92 -13.21 5.46
C VAL A 411 -96.02 -13.74 4.52
N ARG A 412 -95.68 -14.58 3.53
CA ARG A 412 -96.68 -15.19 2.62
C ARG A 412 -97.63 -16.15 3.33
N ARG A 413 -97.16 -16.91 4.34
CA ARG A 413 -98.03 -17.81 5.14
C ARG A 413 -99.00 -17.05 6.03
N ASN A 414 -98.63 -15.87 6.53
CA ASN A 414 -99.50 -15.05 7.38
C ASN A 414 -100.54 -14.22 6.61
N SER A 415 -100.41 -14.10 5.29
CA SER A 415 -101.35 -13.38 4.42
C SER A 415 -102.37 -14.28 3.68
N ALA A 416 -102.41 -15.59 3.96
CA ALA A 416 -103.40 -16.50 3.37
C ALA A 416 -104.76 -16.40 4.13
N PRO A 417 -105.91 -16.22 3.44
CA PRO A 417 -107.20 -16.08 4.11
C PRO A 417 -107.63 -17.39 4.77
N LYS A 418 -108.00 -17.32 6.06
CA LYS A 418 -108.59 -18.44 6.83
C LYS A 418 -109.91 -18.87 6.18
N LYS A 419 -109.98 -20.10 5.66
CA LYS A 419 -111.24 -20.75 5.29
C LYS A 419 -112.08 -20.97 6.56
N VAL A 420 -113.23 -20.29 6.61
CA VAL A 420 -114.27 -20.46 7.63
C VAL A 420 -114.92 -21.84 7.44
N GLY A 421 -114.82 -22.70 8.45
CA GLY A 421 -115.52 -23.98 8.48
C GLY A 421 -117.02 -23.77 8.72
N ARG A 422 -117.85 -24.25 7.79
CA ARG A 422 -119.30 -24.39 8.00
C ARG A 422 -119.58 -25.69 8.76
N ARG A 423 -120.11 -25.53 9.96
CA ARG A 423 -120.69 -26.57 10.82
C ARG A 423 -122.11 -26.84 10.31
N PHE A 424 -122.40 -28.05 9.82
CA PHE A 424 -123.76 -28.49 9.53
C PHE A 424 -124.34 -29.19 10.77
N VAL A 425 -125.55 -28.77 11.13
CA VAL A 425 -126.44 -29.33 12.16
C VAL A 425 -127.30 -30.43 11.51
N GLY A 426 -127.66 -31.46 12.29
CA GLY A 426 -128.42 -32.66 11.89
C GLY A 426 -129.85 -32.42 11.36
N PRO A 427 -130.66 -33.48 11.19
CA PRO A 427 -130.98 -34.46 12.24
C PRO A 427 -130.41 -35.87 12.02
#